data_AF-A0A959JPQ1-F1
#
_entry.id   AF-A0A959JPQ1-F1
#
_cell.length_a   1.000
_cell.length_b   1.000
_cell.length_c   1.000
_cell.angle_alpha   90.00
_cell.angle_beta   90.00
_cell.angle_gamma   90.00
#
_symmetry.space_group_name_H-M   'P 1'
#
loop_
_entity.id
_entity.type
_entity.pdbx_description
1 polymer ?
#
loop_
_entity_poly.entity_id
_entity_poly.type
_entity_poly.pdbx_seq_one_letter_code
_entity_poly.pdbx_strand_id
1 'polypeptide(L)'
;MRRFDFLFIRQKNHIFKVPHNDICCIRSEGNYCHVITSNQTYSFKSSLSKLMETLPKPEFVQVNRNYVIPIKTIDQINLSENMVLTGKESFQIGGRYRDQLFDSMKVLP
;
A
#
# COMPACT_ATOMS: atom_id res chain seq x y z
N MET A 1 14.90 -15.69 -4.48
CA MET A 1 13.58 -16.07 -5.02
C MET A 1 13.02 -14.86 -5.74
N ARG A 2 12.90 -14.89 -7.08
CA ARG A 2 12.39 -13.73 -7.85
C ARG A 2 10.93 -13.50 -7.43
N ARG A 3 10.68 -12.46 -6.64
CA ARG A 3 9.32 -11.98 -6.39
C ARG A 3 8.82 -11.35 -7.69
N PHE A 4 7.62 -11.71 -8.10
CA PHE A 4 7.01 -11.15 -9.31
C PHE A 4 6.60 -9.70 -9.04
N ASP A 5 6.80 -8.81 -10.01
CA ASP A 5 6.48 -7.37 -9.91
C ASP A 5 4.98 -7.08 -10.11
N PHE A 6 4.10 -8.04 -9.75
CA PHE A 6 2.67 -7.98 -9.97
C PHE A 6 1.87 -8.89 -9.04
N LEU A 7 0.60 -8.56 -8.86
CA LEU A 7 -0.43 -9.38 -8.22
C LEU A 7 -1.38 -9.98 -9.25
N PHE A 8 -1.95 -11.14 -8.95
CA PHE A 8 -3.13 -11.65 -9.63
C PHE A 8 -4.34 -11.53 -8.72
N ILE A 9 -5.36 -10.80 -9.17
CA ILE A 9 -6.57 -10.54 -8.40
C ILE A 9 -7.76 -11.17 -9.13
N ARG A 10 -8.46 -12.08 -8.45
CA ARG A 10 -9.68 -12.68 -8.97
C ARG A 10 -10.89 -11.81 -8.64
N GLN A 11 -11.68 -11.49 -9.66
CA GLN A 11 -13.01 -10.88 -9.50
C GLN A 11 -14.02 -11.63 -10.36
N LYS A 12 -15.06 -12.18 -9.71
CA LYS A 12 -16.08 -13.03 -10.36
C LYS A 12 -15.39 -14.16 -11.15
N ASN A 13 -15.51 -14.13 -12.48
CA ASN A 13 -14.96 -15.13 -13.41
C ASN A 13 -13.67 -14.68 -14.10
N HIS A 14 -13.08 -13.56 -13.70
CA HIS A 14 -11.88 -13.01 -14.31
C HIS A 14 -10.71 -13.00 -13.31
N ILE A 15 -9.49 -13.14 -13.83
CA ILE A 15 -8.24 -12.96 -13.10
C ILE A 15 -7.50 -11.81 -13.77
N PHE A 16 -7.19 -10.77 -13.00
CA PHE A 16 -6.52 -9.58 -13.46
C PHE A 16 -5.08 -9.59 -12.98
N LYS A 17 -4.14 -9.35 -13.89
CA LYS A 17 -2.75 -9.06 -13.54
C LYS A 17 -2.66 -7.57 -13.21
N VAL A 18 -2.14 -7.25 -12.03
CA VAL A 18 -1.96 -5.87 -11.56
C VAL A 18 -0.48 -5.66 -11.26
N PRO A 19 0.27 -4.93 -12.10
CA PRO A 19 1.64 -4.56 -11.81
C PRO A 19 1.74 -3.79 -10.49
N HIS A 20 2.73 -4.10 -9.65
CA HIS A 20 2.98 -3.33 -8.42
C HIS A 20 3.21 -1.86 -8.73
N ASN A 21 3.79 -1.59 -9.89
CA ASN A 21 4.04 -0.23 -10.33
C ASN A 21 2.78 0.60 -10.60
N ASP A 22 1.64 -0.05 -10.85
CA ASP A 22 0.38 0.63 -11.15
C ASP A 22 -0.48 0.82 -9.88
N ILE A 23 -0.07 0.21 -8.76
CA ILE A 23 -0.79 0.34 -7.48
C ILE A 23 -0.48 1.72 -6.91
N CYS A 24 -1.53 2.51 -6.68
CA CYS A 24 -1.45 3.81 -6.00
C CYS A 24 -1.51 3.63 -4.48
N CYS A 25 -2.48 2.84 -4.02
CA CYS A 25 -2.62 2.48 -2.62
C CYS A 25 -3.50 1.22 -2.48
N ILE A 26 -3.50 0.64 -1.29
CA ILE A 26 -4.34 -0.47 -0.93
C ILE A 26 -5.08 -0.09 0.35
N ARG A 27 -6.40 -0.22 0.34
CA ARG A 27 -7.23 0.05 1.51
C ARG A 27 -8.03 -1.16 1.95
N SER A 28 -8.25 -1.31 3.25
CA SER A 28 -9.19 -2.29 3.80
C SER A 28 -10.45 -1.64 4.35
N GLU A 29 -11.59 -2.23 4.04
CA GLU A 29 -12.91 -1.82 4.49
C GLU A 29 -13.70 -3.06 4.92
N GLY A 30 -13.91 -3.21 6.23
CA GLY A 30 -14.46 -4.44 6.80
C GLY A 30 -13.61 -5.67 6.46
N ASN A 31 -14.21 -6.65 5.78
CA ASN A 31 -13.55 -7.89 5.35
C ASN A 31 -13.05 -7.86 3.89
N TYR A 32 -13.03 -6.67 3.28
CA TYR A 32 -12.61 -6.46 1.90
C TYR A 32 -11.31 -5.67 1.84
N CYS A 33 -10.46 -6.05 0.90
CA CYS A 33 -9.32 -5.27 0.46
C CYS A 33 -9.64 -4.67 -0.92
N HIS A 34 -9.16 -3.46 -1.14
CA HIS A 34 -9.28 -2.71 -2.37
C HIS A 34 -7.87 -2.31 -2.81
N VAL A 35 -7.43 -2.85 -3.95
CA VAL A 35 -6.18 -2.43 -4.60
C VAL A 35 -6.55 -1.34 -5.60
N ILE A 36 -6.07 -0.13 -5.35
CA ILE A 36 -6.40 1.06 -6.14
C ILE A 36 -5.27 1.32 -7.11
N THR A 37 -5.62 1.46 -8.39
CA THR A 37 -4.73 1.89 -9.47
C THR A 37 -5.27 3.17 -10.08
N SER A 38 -4.50 3.83 -10.95
CA SER A 38 -4.95 5.02 -11.67
C SER A 38 -6.19 4.78 -12.54
N ASN A 39 -6.35 3.56 -13.06
CA ASN A 39 -7.42 3.22 -14.01
C ASN A 39 -8.65 2.60 -13.33
N GLN A 40 -8.46 1.81 -12.27
CA GLN A 40 -9.55 1.10 -11.61
C GLN A 40 -9.21 0.65 -10.19
N THR A 41 -10.25 0.23 -9.46
CA THR A 41 -10.13 -0.39 -8.13
C THR A 41 -10.50 -1.87 -8.17
N TYR A 42 -9.63 -2.71 -7.63
CA TYR A 42 -9.85 -4.15 -7.50
C TYR A 42 -10.23 -4.52 -6.07
N SER A 43 -11.52 -4.83 -5.86
CA SER A 43 -12.08 -5.25 -4.57
C SER A 43 -12.17 -6.78 -4.46
N PHE A 44 -11.73 -7.35 -3.33
CA PHE A 44 -11.86 -8.78 -3.03
C PHE A 44 -11.88 -9.05 -1.52
N LYS A 45 -12.46 -10.18 -1.10
CA LYS A 45 -12.55 -10.58 0.31
C LYS A 45 -11.19 -11.08 0.79
N SER A 46 -10.53 -10.32 1.66
CA SER A 46 -9.26 -10.67 2.32
C SER A 46 -9.03 -9.74 3.50
N SER A 47 -8.21 -10.17 4.47
CA SER A 47 -7.60 -9.27 5.43
C SER A 47 -6.42 -8.52 4.80
N LEU A 48 -6.16 -7.31 5.29
CA LEU A 48 -5.02 -6.51 4.87
C LEU A 48 -3.69 -7.20 5.21
N SER A 49 -3.62 -7.85 6.38
CA SER A 49 -2.42 -8.60 6.81
C SER A 49 -2.06 -9.72 5.84
N LYS A 50 -3.06 -10.50 5.38
CA LYS A 50 -2.82 -11.59 4.42
C LYS A 50 -2.34 -11.08 3.07
N LEU A 51 -2.86 -9.94 2.63
CA LEU A 51 -2.40 -9.28 1.40
C LEU A 51 -0.96 -8.74 1.54
N MET A 52 -0.62 -8.21 2.71
CA MET A 52 0.73 -7.72 3.00
C MET A 52 1.81 -8.81 2.95
N GLU A 53 1.46 -10.07 3.19
CA GLU A 53 2.38 -11.21 3.06
C GLU A 53 2.78 -11.45 1.60
N THR A 54 1.91 -11.12 0.63
CA THR A 54 2.17 -11.32 -0.79
C THR A 54 2.95 -10.15 -1.42
N LEU A 55 2.93 -8.98 -0.79
CA LEU A 55 3.60 -7.78 -1.30
C LEU A 55 5.12 -7.81 -1.01
N PRO A 56 5.94 -7.26 -1.92
CA PRO A 56 7.36 -7.08 -1.68
C PRO A 56 7.58 -6.06 -0.56
N LYS A 57 8.41 -6.45 0.40
CA LYS A 57 8.96 -5.55 1.42
C LYS A 57 10.42 -5.24 1.04
N PRO A 58 10.90 -3.99 1.17
CA PRO A 58 10.22 -2.85 1.80
C PRO A 58 9.30 -2.03 0.87
N GLU A 59 9.11 -2.40 -0.41
CA GLU A 59 8.43 -1.55 -1.41
C GLU A 59 7.01 -1.08 -1.03
N PHE A 60 6.27 -1.87 -0.25
CA PHE A 60 4.96 -1.50 0.29
C PHE A 60 5.01 -1.37 1.81
N VAL A 61 4.43 -0.28 2.31
CA VAL A 61 4.41 0.05 3.73
C VAL A 61 2.99 0.33 4.21
N GLN A 62 2.66 -0.22 5.37
CA GLN A 62 1.39 0.06 6.02
C GLN A 62 1.52 1.36 6.82
N VAL A 63 0.70 2.37 6.52
CA VAL A 63 0.75 3.69 7.19
C VAL A 63 -0.26 3.81 8.31
N ASN A 64 -1.37 3.06 8.24
CA ASN A 64 -2.33 2.94 9.33
C ASN A 64 -3.08 1.60 9.25
N ARG A 65 -4.04 1.36 10.17
CA ARG A 65 -4.77 0.08 10.24
C ARG A 65 -5.48 -0.32 8.95
N ASN A 66 -5.81 0.64 8.09
CA ASN A 66 -6.59 0.42 6.90
C ASN A 66 -5.83 0.66 5.60
N TYR A 67 -4.65 1.27 5.62
CA TYR A 67 -3.97 1.72 4.40
C TYR A 67 -2.53 1.21 4.30
N VAL A 68 -2.21 0.72 3.10
CA VAL A 68 -0.88 0.37 2.63
C VAL A 68 -0.59 1.17 1.38
N ILE A 69 0.58 1.76 1.29
CA ILE A 69 1.02 2.55 0.14
C ILE A 69 2.36 2.02 -0.37
N PRO A 70 2.65 2.11 -1.68
CA PRO A 70 3.99 1.93 -2.19
C PRO A 70 4.90 3.07 -1.70
N ILE A 71 6.13 2.77 -1.28
CA ILE A 71 7.08 3.81 -0.85
C ILE A 71 7.38 4.78 -1.98
N LYS A 72 7.46 4.28 -3.22
CA LYS A 72 7.76 5.10 -4.40
C LYS A 72 6.74 6.20 -4.69
N THR A 73 5.54 6.15 -4.10
CA THR A 73 4.51 7.16 -4.29
C THR A 73 4.52 8.24 -3.20
N ILE A 74 5.42 8.13 -2.22
CA ILE A 74 5.56 9.11 -1.15
C ILE A 74 6.31 10.32 -1.68
N ASP A 75 5.63 11.47 -1.70
CA ASP A 75 6.22 12.75 -2.10
C ASP A 75 6.78 13.49 -0.88
N GLN A 76 6.06 13.44 0.25
CA GLN A 76 6.42 14.17 1.45
C GLN A 76 5.91 13.45 2.71
N ILE A 77 6.68 13.53 3.79
CA ILE A 77 6.26 13.13 5.14
C ILE A 77 6.28 14.38 6.03
N ASN A 78 5.11 14.78 6.52
CA ASN A 78 5.00 15.84 7.52
C ASN A 78 5.17 15.25 8.92
N LEU A 79 6.32 15.53 9.56
CA LEU A 79 6.65 14.99 10.87
C LEU A 79 5.81 15.58 12.01
N SER A 80 5.39 16.85 11.91
CA SER A 80 4.58 17.50 12.95
C SER A 80 3.13 17.01 12.93
N GLU A 81 2.62 16.70 11.74
CA GLU A 81 1.24 16.24 11.55
C GLU A 81 1.12 14.71 11.47
N ASN A 82 2.23 13.97 11.53
CA ASN A 82 2.26 12.52 11.31
C ASN A 82 1.53 12.12 10.02
N MET A 83 1.83 12.79 8.91
CA MET A 83 1.09 12.61 7.67
C MET A 83 2.01 12.28 6.50
N VAL A 84 1.57 11.39 5.62
CA VAL A 84 2.22 11.11 4.34
C VAL A 84 1.39 11.71 3.22
N LEU A 85 2.05 12.40 2.29
CA LEU A 85 1.46 12.90 1.04
C LEU A 85 1.89 12.00 -0.13
N THR A 86 0.92 11.59 -0.94
CA THR A 86 1.12 10.82 -2.17
C THR A 86 0.28 11.43 -3.30
N GLY A 87 0.91 12.19 -4.19
CA GLY A 87 0.25 13.00 -5.20
C GLY A 87 -0.74 13.98 -4.57
N LYS A 88 -2.04 13.71 -4.73
CA LYS A 88 -3.13 14.53 -4.19
C LYS A 88 -3.79 13.94 -2.95
N GLU A 89 -3.36 12.75 -2.51
CA GLU A 89 -3.91 12.07 -1.34
C GLU A 89 -2.99 12.22 -0.14
N SER A 90 -3.57 12.27 1.05
CA SER A 90 -2.84 12.36 2.31
C SER A 90 -3.32 11.31 3.29
N PHE A 91 -2.38 10.64 3.97
CA PHE A 91 -2.66 9.57 4.94
C PHE A 91 -2.08 9.90 6.30
N GLN A 92 -2.91 9.79 7.33
CA GLN A 92 -2.46 9.83 8.72
C GLN A 92 -1.64 8.57 9.05
N ILE A 93 -0.47 8.77 9.63
CA ILE A 93 0.43 7.73 10.10
C ILE A 93 -0.01 7.33 11.51
N GLY A 94 -0.44 6.08 11.69
CA GLY A 94 -0.73 5.57 13.02
C GLY A 94 0.56 5.34 13.80
N GLY A 95 0.58 5.63 15.10
CA GLY A 95 1.79 5.54 15.93
C GLY A 95 2.56 4.22 15.79
N ARG A 96 1.86 3.08 15.77
CA ARG A 96 2.48 1.74 15.60
C ARG A 96 3.13 1.48 14.24
N TYR A 97 2.85 2.32 13.25
CA TYR A 97 3.34 2.17 11.87
C TYR A 97 4.49 3.11 11.56
N ARG A 98 4.73 4.09 12.43
CA ARG A 98 5.71 5.14 12.24
C ARG A 98 7.12 4.55 12.12
N ASP A 99 7.51 3.70 13.05
CA ASP A 99 8.85 3.12 13.08
C ASP A 99 9.10 2.24 11.85
N GLN A 100 8.14 1.36 11.51
CA GLN A 100 8.22 0.54 10.30
C GLN A 100 8.35 1.37 9.02
N LEU A 101 7.67 2.52 8.98
CA LEU A 101 7.77 3.46 7.87
C LEU A 101 9.18 4.05 7.78
N PHE A 102 9.72 4.59 8.86
CA PHE A 102 11.08 5.18 8.83
C PHE A 102 12.19 4.15 8.63
N ASP A 103 12.06 2.93 9.18
CA ASP A 103 13.00 1.83 8.97
C ASP A 103 13.10 1.39 7.50
N SER A 104 12.02 1.62 6.73
CA SER A 104 11.97 1.31 5.30
C SER A 104 12.68 2.34 4.41
N MET A 105 13.11 3.47 4.98
CA MET A 105 13.63 4.63 4.25
C MET A 105 15.02 5.04 4.73
N LYS A 106 15.88 5.42 3.77
CA LYS A 106 17.15 6.07 4.07
C LYS A 106 16.95 7.59 4.00
N VAL A 107 16.85 8.23 5.16
CA VAL A 107 16.73 9.69 5.26
C VAL A 107 18.12 10.31 5.30
N LEU A 108 18.33 11.36 4.50
CA LEU A 108 19.54 12.17 4.51
C LEU A 108 19.30 13.44 5.36
N PRO A 109 20.32 13.98 6.05
CA PRO A 109 20.22 15.23 6.78
C PRO A 109 20.06 16.45 5.85
#